data_AF-A0A8J7Z3M9-F1
#
_entry.id   AF-A0A8J7Z3M9-F1
#
_cell.length_a   1.000
_cell.length_b   1.000
_cell.length_c   1.000
_cell.angle_alpha   90.00
_cell.angle_beta   90.00
_cell.angle_gamma   90.00
#
_symmetry.space_group_name_H-M   'P 1'
#
loop_
_entity.id
_entity.type
_entity.pdbx_description
1 polymer ?
#
loop_
_entity_poly.entity_id
_entity_poly.type
_entity_poly.pdbx_seq_one_letter_code
_entity_poly.pdbx_strand_id
1 'polypeptide(L)'
;MLPDQNNFVTIADDGRITISVQSLAEAKIAIKALKLKKKEHTLVKRELTQQQKIIRAEYTDKVRQQGSKVRGGGSIGRFVRTVQTINRDANRRALAQQLAPLEKQKNAVDGTITAIDQAILQLEKYIIENS
;
A
#
# COMPACT_ATOMS: atom_id res chain seq x y z
N MET A 1 15.11 -14.00 -24.36
CA MET A 1 14.73 -12.79 -23.59
C MET A 1 14.90 -11.61 -24.53
N LEU A 2 13.80 -11.02 -24.99
CA LEU A 2 13.85 -9.87 -25.89
C LEU A 2 14.05 -8.61 -25.04
N PRO A 3 15.02 -7.74 -25.36
CA PRO A 3 15.15 -6.45 -24.69
C PRO A 3 13.99 -5.54 -25.14
N ASP A 4 13.27 -4.95 -24.17
CA ASP A 4 12.24 -3.93 -24.38
C ASP A 4 12.89 -2.64 -24.95
N GLN A 5 13.15 -2.61 -26.26
CA GLN A 5 13.76 -1.45 -26.94
C GLN A 5 12.72 -0.40 -27.42
N ASN A 6 11.44 -0.52 -27.03
CA ASN A 6 10.36 0.42 -27.38
C ASN A 6 9.64 0.98 -26.15
N ASN A 7 10.31 1.12 -25.00
CA ASN A 7 9.70 1.71 -23.80
C ASN A 7 9.72 3.25 -23.88
N PHE A 8 8.67 3.82 -24.49
CA PHE A 8 8.37 5.27 -24.45
C PHE A 8 8.07 5.77 -23.03
N VAL A 9 7.89 4.84 -22.08
CA VAL A 9 7.59 5.09 -20.67
C VAL A 9 8.57 4.28 -19.84
N THR A 10 9.40 4.96 -19.05
CA THR A 10 10.24 4.31 -18.04
C THR A 10 9.72 4.71 -16.66
N ILE A 11 9.41 3.71 -15.84
CA ILE A 11 9.06 3.89 -14.43
C ILE A 11 10.27 3.44 -13.63
N ALA A 12 10.95 4.38 -12.98
CA ALA A 12 12.08 4.08 -12.10
C ALA A 12 11.58 3.52 -10.76
N ASP A 13 12.46 2.79 -10.05
CA ASP A 13 12.15 2.16 -8.75
C ASP A 13 11.77 3.17 -7.66
N ASP A 14 12.12 4.45 -7.85
CA ASP A 14 11.74 5.57 -6.98
C ASP A 14 10.35 6.15 -7.30
N GLY A 15 9.63 5.56 -8.26
CA GLY A 15 8.31 5.99 -8.69
C GLY A 15 8.33 7.17 -9.68
N ARG A 16 9.50 7.60 -10.16
CA ARG A 16 9.57 8.62 -11.22
C ARG A 16 9.19 8.01 -12.55
N ILE A 17 8.31 8.72 -13.26
CA ILE A 17 7.86 8.32 -14.60
C ILE A 17 8.47 9.30 -15.60
N THR A 18 9.34 8.79 -16.47
CA THR A 18 9.85 9.54 -17.62
C THR A 18 9.16 9.07 -18.88
N ILE A 19 8.56 10.01 -19.60
CA ILE A 19 7.85 9.75 -20.85
C ILE A 19 8.54 10.52 -21.97
N SER A 20 8.90 9.82 -23.04
CA SER A 20 9.39 10.43 -24.28
C SER A 20 8.50 9.96 -25.43
N VAL A 21 7.65 10.85 -25.94
CA VAL A 21 6.76 10.59 -27.07
C VAL A 21 6.95 11.68 -28.12
N GLN A 22 7.08 11.30 -29.39
CA GLN A 22 7.30 12.20 -30.52
C GLN A 22 6.10 12.24 -31.47
N SER A 23 5.22 11.25 -31.42
CA SER A 23 4.03 11.16 -32.27
C SER A 23 2.73 10.91 -31.49
N LEU A 24 1.59 11.27 -32.10
CA LEU A 24 0.26 10.96 -31.55
C LEU A 24 0.02 9.46 -31.38
N ALA A 25 0.56 8.64 -32.28
CA ALA A 25 0.46 7.18 -32.22
C ALA A 25 1.22 6.64 -31.01
N GLU A 26 2.44 7.14 -30.76
CA GLU A 26 3.24 6.80 -29.58
C GLU A 26 2.56 7.24 -28.28
N ALA A 27 1.99 8.43 -28.24
CA ALA A 27 1.24 8.91 -27.06
C ALA A 27 0.07 7.97 -26.69
N LYS A 28 -0.68 7.50 -27.69
CA LYS A 28 -1.77 6.53 -27.46
C LYS A 28 -1.27 5.17 -26.98
N ILE A 29 -0.12 4.71 -27.48
CA ILE A 29 0.53 3.46 -27.02
C ILE A 29 1.03 3.62 -25.58
N ALA A 30 1.67 4.76 -25.26
CA ALA A 30 2.14 5.08 -23.91
C ALA A 30 1.00 5.11 -22.89
N ILE A 31 -0.15 5.71 -23.21
CA ILE A 31 -1.34 5.69 -22.35
C ILE A 31 -1.80 4.25 -22.07
N LYS A 32 -1.79 3.37 -23.08
CA LYS A 32 -2.18 1.96 -22.89
C LYS A 32 -1.21 1.23 -21.96
N ALA A 33 0.10 1.46 -22.12
CA ALA A 33 1.13 0.90 -21.26
C ALA A 33 0.99 1.38 -19.81
N LEU A 34 0.78 2.68 -19.60
CA LEU A 34 0.53 3.27 -18.28
C LEU A 34 -0.73 2.70 -17.62
N LYS A 35 -1.83 2.52 -18.37
CA LYS A 35 -3.06 1.90 -17.87
C LYS A 35 -2.85 0.44 -17.47
N LEU A 36 -2.00 -0.31 -18.19
CA LEU A 36 -1.64 -1.68 -17.81
C LEU A 36 -0.84 -1.69 -16.49
N LYS A 37 0.19 -0.84 -16.39
CA LYS A 37 0.99 -0.69 -15.16
C LYS A 37 0.15 -0.26 -13.97
N LYS A 38 -0.79 0.66 -14.15
CA LYS A 38 -1.75 1.05 -13.10
C LYS A 38 -2.55 -0.15 -12.58
N LYS A 39 -2.98 -1.06 -13.47
CA LYS A 39 -3.70 -2.28 -13.05
C LYS A 39 -2.80 -3.19 -12.23
N GLU A 40 -1.55 -3.38 -12.62
CA GLU A 40 -0.56 -4.16 -11.84
C GLU A 40 -0.41 -3.59 -10.43
N HIS A 41 -0.14 -2.29 -10.30
CA HIS A 41 -0.03 -1.64 -8.98
C HIS A 41 -1.34 -1.69 -8.17
N THR A 42 -2.49 -1.63 -8.83
CA THR A 42 -3.79 -1.77 -8.16
C THR A 42 -3.98 -3.17 -7.58
N LEU A 43 -3.50 -4.21 -8.26
CA LEU A 43 -3.52 -5.59 -7.74
C LEU A 43 -2.62 -5.70 -6.50
N VAL A 44 -1.39 -5.16 -6.56
CA VAL A 44 -0.47 -5.14 -5.41
C VAL A 44 -1.10 -4.42 -4.22
N LYS A 45 -1.72 -3.25 -4.43
CA LYS A 45 -2.45 -2.52 -3.38
C LYS A 45 -3.54 -3.37 -2.73
N ARG A 46 -4.30 -4.12 -3.54
CA ARG A 46 -5.37 -5.00 -3.04
C ARG A 46 -4.81 -6.11 -2.18
N GLU A 47 -3.71 -6.73 -2.60
CA GLU A 47 -3.02 -7.76 -1.82
C GLU A 47 -2.53 -7.22 -0.48
N LEU A 48 -1.84 -6.07 -0.46
CA LEU A 48 -1.39 -5.43 0.79
C LEU A 48 -2.57 -5.12 1.73
N THR A 49 -3.69 -4.67 1.18
CA THR A 49 -4.91 -4.39 1.95
C THR A 49 -5.50 -5.68 2.54
N GLN A 50 -5.46 -6.79 1.80
CA GLN A 50 -5.90 -8.09 2.30
C GLN A 50 -4.99 -8.60 3.42
N GLN A 51 -3.67 -8.50 3.27
CA GLN A 51 -2.71 -8.87 4.31
C GLN A 51 -2.94 -8.07 5.61
N GLN A 52 -3.14 -6.75 5.51
CA GLN A 52 -3.50 -5.92 6.66
C GLN A 52 -4.82 -6.37 7.31
N LYS A 53 -5.82 -6.75 6.51
CA LYS A 53 -7.11 -7.23 7.01
C LYS A 53 -6.96 -8.54 7.78
N ILE A 54 -6.15 -9.48 7.26
CA ILE A 54 -5.86 -10.76 7.92
C ILE A 54 -5.20 -10.51 9.29
N ILE A 55 -4.13 -9.71 9.33
CA ILE A 55 -3.41 -9.38 10.58
C ILE A 55 -4.35 -8.73 11.62
N ARG A 56 -5.21 -7.80 11.17
CA ARG A 56 -6.20 -7.15 12.06
C ARG A 56 -7.28 -8.12 12.54
N ALA A 57 -7.71 -9.06 11.70
CA ALA A 57 -8.68 -10.10 12.07
C ALA A 57 -8.08 -11.04 13.12
N GLU A 58 -6.88 -11.57 12.89
CA GLU A 58 -6.16 -12.43 13.84
C GLU A 58 -5.96 -11.76 15.21
N TYR A 59 -5.56 -10.48 15.21
CA TYR A 59 -5.44 -9.72 16.44
C TYR A 59 -6.79 -9.55 17.15
N THR A 60 -7.85 -9.27 16.39
CA THR A 60 -9.20 -9.11 16.95
C THR A 60 -9.67 -10.41 17.61
N ASP A 61 -9.44 -11.55 16.98
CA ASP A 61 -9.81 -12.86 17.52
C ASP A 61 -9.00 -13.20 18.77
N LYS A 62 -7.69 -12.92 18.78
CA LYS A 62 -6.84 -13.06 19.97
C LYS A 62 -7.34 -12.20 21.14
N VAL A 63 -7.72 -10.95 20.88
CA VAL A 63 -8.24 -10.03 21.92
C VAL A 63 -9.59 -10.49 22.44
N ARG A 64 -10.47 -11.03 21.58
CA ARG A 64 -11.77 -11.58 21.99
C ARG A 64 -11.62 -12.77 22.95
N GLN A 65 -10.61 -13.60 22.74
CA GLN A 65 -10.34 -14.77 23.59
C GLN A 65 -9.70 -14.42 24.95
N GLN A 66 -9.14 -13.22 25.14
CA GLN A 66 -8.40 -12.84 26.35
C GLN A 66 -9.25 -12.55 27.61
N GLY A 67 -10.59 -12.55 27.50
CA GLY A 67 -11.48 -12.32 28.63
C GLY A 67 -11.39 -10.94 29.29
N SER A 68 -12.21 -10.72 30.32
CA SER A 68 -12.23 -9.46 31.09
C SER A 68 -11.00 -9.37 32.01
N LYS A 69 -10.52 -8.14 32.29
CA LYS A 69 -9.46 -7.93 33.29
C LYS A 69 -10.02 -8.22 34.69
N VAL A 70 -9.16 -8.71 35.59
CA VAL A 70 -9.54 -8.96 36.98
C VAL A 70 -9.96 -7.65 37.66
N ARG A 71 -11.21 -7.59 38.14
CA ARG A 71 -11.79 -6.49 38.93
C ARG A 71 -11.81 -6.93 40.41
N GLY A 72 -11.12 -6.21 41.29
CA GLY A 72 -11.00 -6.53 42.74
C GLY A 72 -9.62 -7.08 43.16
N GLY A 73 -9.47 -7.48 44.43
CA GLY A 73 -8.32 -8.24 44.94
C GLY A 73 -7.21 -7.47 45.68
N GLY A 74 -7.42 -6.23 46.10
CA GLY A 74 -6.43 -5.47 46.88
C GLY A 74 -5.07 -5.30 46.18
N SER A 75 -3.97 -5.41 46.93
CA SER A 75 -2.60 -5.27 46.43
C SER A 75 -2.21 -6.34 45.40
N ILE A 76 -2.64 -7.60 45.60
CA ILE A 76 -2.39 -8.73 44.68
C ILE A 76 -3.16 -8.53 43.37
N GLY A 77 -4.42 -8.12 43.45
CA GLY A 77 -5.23 -7.78 42.27
C GLY A 77 -4.65 -6.61 41.47
N ARG A 78 -3.98 -5.66 42.14
CA ARG A 78 -3.25 -4.56 41.49
C ARG A 78 -2.06 -5.07 40.69
N PHE A 79 -1.26 -5.99 41.25
CA PHE A 79 -0.12 -6.59 40.56
C PHE A 79 -0.55 -7.35 39.29
N VAL A 80 -1.54 -8.24 39.41
CA VAL A 80 -2.08 -9.02 38.28
C VAL A 80 -2.59 -8.09 37.17
N ARG A 81 -3.31 -7.02 37.53
CA ARG A 81 -3.81 -6.04 36.56
C ARG A 81 -2.69 -5.28 35.85
N THR A 82 -1.60 -4.95 36.54
CA THR A 82 -0.43 -4.30 35.95
C THR A 82 0.19 -5.20 34.89
N VAL A 83 0.43 -6.48 35.20
CA VAL A 83 0.96 -7.46 34.24
C VAL A 83 0.03 -7.64 33.04
N GLN A 84 -1.29 -7.79 33.27
CA GLN A 84 -2.28 -7.87 32.20
C GLN A 84 -2.31 -6.62 31.31
N THR A 85 -2.03 -5.44 31.87
CA THR A 85 -1.99 -4.18 31.12
C THR A 85 -0.74 -4.09 30.27
N ILE A 86 0.43 -4.40 30.85
CA ILE A 86 1.71 -4.45 30.12
C ILE A 86 1.62 -5.42 28.94
N ASN A 87 1.09 -6.62 29.14
CA ASN A 87 0.93 -7.61 28.06
C ASN A 87 -0.01 -7.12 26.95
N ARG A 88 -1.12 -6.47 27.30
CA ARG A 88 -2.05 -5.91 26.30
C ARG A 88 -1.44 -4.75 25.54
N ASP A 89 -0.66 -3.90 26.20
CA ASP A 89 0.03 -2.78 25.54
C ASP A 89 1.17 -3.27 24.64
N ALA A 90 1.91 -4.29 25.07
CA ALA A 90 2.91 -4.97 24.23
C ALA A 90 2.26 -5.58 22.97
N ASN A 91 1.12 -6.25 23.11
CA ASN A 91 0.38 -6.81 21.98
C ASN A 91 -0.10 -5.74 20.98
N ARG A 92 -0.56 -4.57 21.47
CA ARG A 92 -0.91 -3.44 20.60
C ARG A 92 0.30 -2.88 19.85
N ARG A 93 1.44 -2.76 20.52
CA ARG A 93 2.68 -2.31 19.90
C ARG A 93 3.17 -3.29 18.84
N ALA A 94 3.10 -4.60 19.12
CA ALA A 94 3.45 -5.64 18.17
C ALA A 94 2.57 -5.59 16.92
N LEU A 95 1.26 -5.38 17.08
CA LEU A 95 0.35 -5.16 15.94
C LEU A 95 0.76 -3.94 15.11
N ALA A 96 1.04 -2.82 15.75
CA ALA A 96 1.47 -1.60 15.06
C ALA A 96 2.77 -1.82 14.28
N GLN A 97 3.74 -2.54 14.87
CA GLN A 97 5.00 -2.88 14.21
C GLN A 97 4.80 -3.80 12.99
N GLN A 98 3.84 -4.72 13.05
CA GLN A 98 3.51 -5.59 11.90
C GLN A 98 2.78 -4.84 10.78
N LEU A 99 1.91 -3.88 11.12
CA LEU A 99 1.16 -3.11 10.12
C LEU A 99 1.99 -1.99 9.47
N ALA A 100 2.93 -1.39 10.21
CA ALA A 100 3.76 -0.28 9.73
C ALA A 100 4.46 -0.53 8.38
N PRO A 101 5.15 -1.66 8.13
CA PRO A 101 5.79 -1.91 6.84
C PRO A 101 4.76 -2.04 5.71
N LEU A 102 3.62 -2.71 5.95
CA LEU A 102 2.55 -2.86 4.97
C LEU A 102 1.90 -1.52 4.63
N GLU A 103 1.70 -0.64 5.61
CA GLU A 103 1.19 0.72 5.39
C GLU A 103 2.17 1.57 4.58
N LYS A 104 3.48 1.49 4.86
CA LYS A 104 4.51 2.16 4.06
C LYS A 104 4.49 1.69 2.60
N GLN A 105 4.45 0.37 2.37
CA GLN A 105 4.40 -0.20 1.03
C GLN A 105 3.12 0.21 0.28
N LYS A 106 1.97 0.17 0.96
CA LYS A 106 0.69 0.59 0.38
C LYS A 106 0.73 2.06 -0.02
N ASN A 107 1.28 2.94 0.84
CA ASN A 107 1.40 4.36 0.54
C ASN A 107 2.35 4.62 -0.63
N ALA A 108 3.44 3.86 -0.74
CA ALA A 108 4.34 3.93 -1.90
C ALA A 108 3.62 3.55 -3.20
N VAL A 109 2.88 2.43 -3.19
CA VAL A 109 2.07 1.99 -4.34
C VAL A 109 1.01 3.01 -4.71
N ASP A 110 0.35 3.62 -3.71
CA ASP A 110 -0.62 4.70 -3.94
C ASP A 110 0.03 5.92 -4.59
N GLY A 111 1.24 6.30 -4.15
CA GLY A 111 2.04 7.35 -4.79
C GLY A 111 2.33 7.05 -6.26
N THR A 112 2.75 5.82 -6.57
CA THR A 112 3.01 5.40 -7.96
C THR A 112 1.73 5.45 -8.81
N ILE A 113 0.59 5.01 -8.29
CA ILE A 113 -0.70 5.09 -9.00
C ILE A 113 -1.06 6.54 -9.31
N THR A 114 -0.89 7.45 -8.35
CA THR A 114 -1.13 8.89 -8.56
C THR A 114 -0.19 9.48 -9.62
N ALA A 115 1.09 9.12 -9.60
CA ALA A 115 2.04 9.56 -10.62
C ALA A 115 1.63 9.05 -12.02
N ILE A 116 1.19 7.79 -12.13
CA ILE A 116 0.69 7.22 -13.39
C ILE A 116 -0.53 8.01 -13.89
N ASP A 117 -1.46 8.36 -13.01
CA ASP A 117 -2.65 9.13 -13.39
C ASP A 117 -2.30 10.53 -13.89
N GLN A 118 -1.36 11.21 -13.24
CA GLN A 118 -0.85 12.50 -13.71
C GLN A 118 -0.17 12.40 -15.08
N ALA A 119 0.63 11.35 -15.28
CA ALA A 119 1.31 11.07 -16.54
C ALA A 119 0.32 10.80 -17.70
N ILE A 120 -0.77 10.06 -17.42
CA ILE A 120 -1.85 9.85 -18.40
C ILE A 120 -2.51 11.18 -18.77
N LEU A 121 -2.84 12.03 -17.78
CA LEU A 121 -3.46 13.33 -18.04
C LEU A 121 -2.56 14.25 -18.89
N GLN A 122 -1.25 14.24 -18.67
CA GLN A 122 -0.30 15.00 -19.48
C GLN A 122 -0.27 14.51 -20.94
N LEU A 123 -0.30 13.19 -21.15
CA LEU A 123 -0.37 12.60 -22.49
C LEU A 123 -1.71 12.88 -23.18
N GLU A 124 -2.82 12.83 -22.43
CA GLU A 124 -4.15 13.16 -22.97
C GLU A 124 -4.20 14.64 -23.41
N LYS A 125 -3.63 15.55 -22.62
CA LYS A 125 -3.48 16.96 -23.00
C LYS A 125 -2.64 17.11 -24.27
N TYR A 126 -1.49 16.44 -24.36
CA TYR A 126 -0.64 16.47 -25.57
C TYR A 126 -1.38 15.99 -26.82
N ILE A 127 -2.20 14.94 -26.70
CA ILE A 127 -3.02 14.44 -27.80
C ILE A 127 -4.04 15.47 -28.25
N ILE A 128 -4.70 16.17 -27.32
CA ILE A 128 -5.69 17.21 -27.64
C ILE A 128 -5.03 18.40 -28.34
N GLU A 129 -3.85 18.84 -27.88
CA GLU A 129 -3.14 19.99 -28.45
C GLU A 129 -2.57 19.74 -29.86
N ASN A 130 -2.34 18.47 -30.23
CA ASN A 130 -1.74 18.08 -31.51
C ASN A 130 -2.73 17.32 -32.43
N SER A 131 -4.01 17.24 -32.08
CA SER A 131 -5.08 16.63 -32.88
C SER A 131 -5.86 17.66 -33.68
#